data_AF-C3X363-F1
#
_entry.id   AF-C3X363-F1
#
_cell.length_a   1.000
_cell.length_b   1.000
_cell.length_c   1.000
_cell.angle_alpha   90.00
_cell.angle_beta   90.00
_cell.angle_gamma   90.00
#
_symmetry.space_group_name_H-M   'P 1'
#
loop_
_entity.id
_entity.type
_entity.pdbx_description
1 polymer ?
#
loop_
_entity_poly.entity_id
_entity_poly.type
_entity_poly.pdbx_seq_one_letter_code
_entity_poly.pdbx_strand_id
1 'polypeptide(L)'
;MRQKSENDFEIDLPGVGKFVYGQRTIGDFIAIRRRYVELAGENVNDAVLSSLAGIVAAHDVMCVSCPEGWENLMNFSMANSKEDYLQKVLELDRLIGEKENSFRENKTGESEEKRA
;
A
#
# COMPACT_ATOMS: atom_id res chain seq x y z
N MET A 1 0.22 7.27 -10.65
CA MET A 1 0.17 8.05 -9.40
C MET A 1 -1.17 8.72 -9.25
N ARG A 2 -1.74 8.62 -8.05
CA ARG A 2 -3.01 9.21 -7.64
C ARG A 2 -2.89 10.71 -7.44
N GLN A 3 -3.95 11.45 -7.71
CA GLN A 3 -4.01 12.88 -7.39
C GLN A 3 -4.13 13.10 -5.88
N LYS A 4 -3.37 14.06 -5.36
CA LYS A 4 -3.39 14.45 -3.95
C LYS A 4 -4.79 14.85 -3.48
N SER A 5 -5.18 14.43 -2.29
CA SER A 5 -6.43 14.76 -1.62
C SER A 5 -6.22 15.16 -0.16
N GLU A 6 -7.28 15.68 0.48
CA GLU A 6 -7.25 16.03 1.91
C GLU A 6 -7.16 14.81 2.85
N ASN A 7 -7.54 13.62 2.36
CA ASN A 7 -7.57 12.37 3.12
C ASN A 7 -6.31 11.53 2.88
N ASP A 8 -5.24 12.14 2.38
CA ASP A 8 -3.96 11.46 2.20
C ASP A 8 -3.21 11.34 3.53
N PHE A 9 -2.38 10.31 3.64
CA PHE A 9 -1.57 10.05 4.83
C PHE A 9 -0.13 9.75 4.47
N GLU A 10 0.76 10.08 5.39
CA GLU A 10 2.20 9.87 5.23
C GLU A 10 2.64 8.58 5.92
N ILE A 11 3.60 7.90 5.29
CA ILE A 11 4.34 6.77 5.86
C ILE A 11 5.82 7.09 5.73
N ASP A 12 6.58 6.92 6.82
CA ASP A 12 8.03 6.95 6.78
C ASP A 12 8.56 5.51 6.82
N LEU A 13 9.23 5.08 5.75
CA LEU A 13 9.81 3.75 5.66
C LEU A 13 11.30 3.83 6.02
N PRO A 14 11.74 3.21 7.14
CA PRO A 14 13.11 3.35 7.60
C PRO A 14 14.14 2.97 6.55
N GLY A 15 15.10 3.87 6.30
CA GLY A 15 16.18 3.67 5.32
C GLY A 15 15.77 3.86 3.86
N VAL A 16 14.52 4.28 3.60
CA VAL A 16 14.01 4.56 2.25
C VAL A 16 13.50 6.00 2.16
N GLY A 17 12.63 6.40 3.09
CA GLY A 17 12.09 7.75 3.17
C GLY A 17 10.58 7.80 3.17
N LYS A 18 10.05 8.98 2.86
CA LYS A 18 8.62 9.30 3.02
C LYS A 18 7.79 8.96 1.78
N PHE A 19 6.67 8.29 2.03
CA PHE A 19 5.61 8.00 1.09
C PHE A 19 4.34 8.77 1.47
N VAL A 20 3.51 9.07 0.47
CA VAL A 20 2.18 9.64 0.64
C VAL A 20 1.20 8.75 -0.10
N TYR A 21 0.17 8.29 0.61
CA TYR A 21 -0.90 7.45 0.08
C TYR A 21 -2.24 8.10 0.32
N GLY A 22 -3.19 7.88 -0.61
CA GLY A 22 -4.57 8.26 -0.39
C GLY A 22 -5.30 7.26 0.52
N GLN A 23 -6.19 7.75 1.39
CA GLN A 23 -7.15 6.86 2.06
C GLN A 23 -8.01 6.12 1.02
N ARG A 24 -8.12 4.80 1.19
CA ARG A 24 -8.81 3.92 0.25
C ARG A 24 -10.31 4.18 0.21
N THR A 25 -10.80 4.38 -1.00
CA THR A 25 -12.22 4.50 -1.34
C THR A 25 -12.73 3.19 -1.95
N ILE A 26 -14.04 3.10 -2.18
CA ILE A 26 -14.63 1.98 -2.94
C ILE A 26 -14.06 1.95 -4.38
N GLY A 27 -13.83 3.11 -4.99
CA GLY A 27 -13.22 3.19 -6.32
C GLY A 27 -11.82 2.60 -6.35
N ASP A 28 -11.02 2.88 -5.32
CA ASP A 28 -9.68 2.30 -5.18
C ASP A 28 -9.75 0.79 -4.96
N PHE A 29 -10.68 0.30 -4.14
CA PHE A 29 -10.85 -1.14 -3.93
C PHE A 29 -11.09 -1.88 -5.27
N ILE A 30 -11.94 -1.33 -6.13
CA ILE A 30 -12.21 -1.90 -7.47
C ILE A 30 -10.96 -1.79 -8.36
N ALA A 31 -10.28 -0.64 -8.37
CA ALA A 31 -9.09 -0.42 -9.17
C ALA A 31 -7.92 -1.33 -8.75
N ILE A 32 -7.69 -1.50 -7.44
CA ILE A 32 -6.71 -2.42 -6.87
C ILE A 32 -7.05 -3.84 -7.29
N ARG A 33 -8.33 -4.26 -7.19
CA ARG A 33 -8.72 -5.61 -7.61
C ARG A 33 -8.47 -5.85 -9.09
N ARG A 34 -8.80 -4.88 -9.95
CA ARG A 34 -8.52 -4.97 -11.38
C ARG A 34 -7.01 -5.11 -11.64
N ARG A 35 -6.21 -4.24 -11.01
CA ARG A 35 -4.75 -4.26 -11.15
C ARG A 35 -4.13 -5.56 -10.63
N TYR A 36 -4.62 -6.08 -9.51
CA TYR A 36 -4.23 -7.38 -8.99
C TYR A 36 -4.48 -8.49 -10.02
N VAL A 37 -5.65 -8.51 -10.67
CA VAL A 37 -5.96 -9.54 -11.69
C VAL A 37 -5.01 -9.43 -12.88
N GLU A 38 -4.69 -8.21 -13.31
CA GLU A 38 -3.72 -7.96 -14.39
C GLU A 38 -2.31 -8.46 -14.02
N LEU A 39 -1.88 -8.29 -12.77
CA LEU A 39 -0.55 -8.69 -12.29
C LEU A 39 -0.45 -10.18 -11.97
N ALA A 40 -1.44 -10.74 -11.27
CA ALA A 40 -1.43 -12.12 -10.83
C ALA A 40 -1.63 -13.09 -12.01
N GLY A 41 -2.48 -12.75 -12.98
CA GLY A 41 -2.77 -13.61 -14.13
C GLY A 41 -3.18 -15.02 -13.69
N GLU A 42 -2.52 -16.04 -14.22
CA GLU A 42 -2.74 -17.45 -13.84
C GLU A 42 -2.06 -17.85 -12.52
N ASN A 43 -1.23 -16.98 -11.94
CA ASN A 43 -0.42 -17.28 -10.75
C ASN A 43 -1.19 -17.14 -9.42
N VAL A 44 -2.52 -17.05 -9.44
CA VAL A 44 -3.36 -16.85 -8.24
C VAL A 44 -3.18 -17.98 -7.20
N ASN A 45 -2.75 -19.16 -7.63
CA ASN A 45 -2.51 -20.32 -6.77
C ASN A 45 -1.15 -20.29 -6.04
N ASP A 46 -0.24 -19.39 -6.42
CA ASP A 46 1.00 -19.14 -5.68
C ASP A 46 0.74 -18.06 -4.64
N ALA A 47 0.75 -18.45 -3.36
CA ALA A 47 0.44 -17.55 -2.26
C ALA A 47 1.40 -16.36 -2.18
N VAL A 48 2.69 -16.55 -2.47
CA VAL A 48 3.70 -15.49 -2.37
C VAL A 48 3.52 -14.50 -3.53
N LEU A 49 3.40 -14.99 -4.75
CA LEU A 49 3.18 -14.14 -5.92
C LEU A 49 1.85 -13.40 -5.85
N SER A 50 0.81 -14.06 -5.33
CA SER A 50 -0.50 -13.44 -5.10
C SER A 50 -0.42 -12.30 -4.08
N SER A 51 0.29 -12.51 -2.96
CA SER A 51 0.53 -11.44 -1.98
C SER A 51 1.30 -10.26 -2.59
N LEU A 52 2.39 -10.52 -3.30
CA LEU A 52 3.18 -9.46 -3.94
C LEU A 52 2.39 -8.68 -4.99
N ALA A 53 1.60 -9.37 -5.83
CA ALA A 53 0.71 -8.72 -6.79
C ALA A 53 -0.32 -7.81 -6.09
N GLY A 54 -0.79 -8.19 -4.90
CA GLY A 54 -1.66 -7.35 -4.07
C GLY A 54 -0.98 -6.06 -3.60
N ILE A 55 0.26 -6.16 -3.11
CA ILE A 55 1.03 -5.00 -2.62
C ILE A 55 1.32 -4.03 -3.77
N VAL A 56 1.80 -4.56 -4.92
CA VAL A 56 2.06 -3.74 -6.12
C VAL A 56 0.78 -3.06 -6.60
N ALA A 57 -0.33 -3.80 -6.65
CA ALA A 57 -1.62 -3.22 -7.06
C ALA A 57 -2.09 -2.10 -6.12
N ALA A 58 -1.94 -2.27 -4.81
CA ALA A 58 -2.25 -1.25 -3.83
C ALA A 58 -1.36 -0.01 -4.01
N HIS A 59 -0.05 -0.21 -4.21
CA HIS A 59 0.89 0.88 -4.45
C HIS A 59 0.56 1.65 -5.73
N ASP A 60 0.39 0.97 -6.87
CA ASP A 60 0.09 1.58 -8.18
C ASP A 60 -1.16 2.49 -8.13
N VAL A 61 -2.16 2.10 -7.35
CA VAL A 61 -3.45 2.79 -7.25
C VAL A 61 -3.44 3.90 -6.20
N MET A 62 -2.89 3.64 -5.01
CA MET A 62 -3.04 4.54 -3.87
C MET A 62 -1.88 5.53 -3.72
N CYS A 63 -0.71 5.25 -4.30
CA CYS A 63 0.48 6.11 -4.16
C CYS A 63 0.24 7.48 -4.80
N VAL A 64 0.41 8.52 -3.99
CA VAL A 64 0.34 9.94 -4.40
C VAL A 64 1.75 10.46 -4.65
N SER A 65 2.70 10.13 -3.77
CA SER A 65 4.13 10.40 -3.97
C SER A 65 4.99 9.39 -3.20
N CYS A 66 6.16 9.08 -3.73
CA CYS A 66 7.14 8.20 -3.12
C CYS A 66 8.57 8.74 -3.31
N PRO A 67 9.56 8.17 -2.61
CA PRO A 67 10.97 8.43 -2.89
C PRO A 67 11.36 8.01 -4.32
N GLU A 68 12.41 8.61 -4.85
CA GLU A 68 12.94 8.27 -6.18
C GLU A 68 13.32 6.79 -6.27
N GLY A 69 12.93 6.15 -7.37
CA GLY A 69 13.17 4.72 -7.62
C GLY A 69 12.08 3.81 -7.07
N TRP A 70 11.13 4.32 -6.29
CA TRP A 70 10.02 3.55 -5.71
C TRP A 70 8.72 3.66 -6.51
N GLU A 71 8.73 4.32 -7.66
CA GLU A 71 7.53 4.57 -8.48
C GLU A 71 6.97 3.29 -9.11
N ASN A 72 7.80 2.26 -9.28
CA ASN A 72 7.41 0.98 -9.86
C ASN A 72 8.09 -0.18 -9.14
N LEU A 73 7.37 -0.77 -8.19
CA LEU A 73 7.86 -1.88 -7.37
C LEU A 73 8.17 -3.15 -8.18
N MET A 74 7.60 -3.31 -9.39
CA MET A 74 7.89 -4.45 -10.26
C MET A 74 9.33 -4.45 -10.80
N ASN A 75 10.02 -3.31 -10.74
CA ASN A 75 11.40 -3.17 -11.22
C ASN A 75 12.44 -3.59 -10.17
N PHE A 76 12.02 -3.95 -8.95
CA PHE A 76 12.95 -4.34 -7.90
C PHE A 76 13.55 -5.71 -8.17
N SER A 77 14.88 -5.77 -8.08
CA SER A 77 15.64 -7.00 -8.30
C SER A 77 15.61 -7.86 -7.04
N MET A 78 15.06 -9.06 -7.16
CA MET A 78 15.12 -10.10 -6.12
C MET A 78 16.53 -10.68 -5.94
N ALA A 79 17.44 -10.44 -6.88
CA ALA A 79 18.80 -10.98 -6.87
C ALA A 79 19.84 -10.02 -6.23
N ASN A 80 19.47 -8.77 -5.99
CA ASN A 80 20.40 -7.78 -5.46
C ASN A 80 20.52 -7.90 -3.94
N SER A 81 21.44 -8.75 -3.48
CA SER A 81 21.62 -9.11 -2.06
C SER A 81 22.09 -7.99 -1.13
N LYS A 82 22.37 -6.79 -1.67
CA LYS A 82 22.77 -5.62 -0.86
C LYS A 82 21.60 -4.90 -0.21
N GLU A 83 20.41 -4.98 -0.80
CA GLU A 83 19.21 -4.31 -0.31
C GLU A 83 18.05 -5.31 -0.28
N ASP A 84 17.47 -5.51 0.90
CA ASP A 84 16.35 -6.43 1.07
C ASP A 84 15.04 -5.74 0.65
N TYR A 85 14.92 -5.48 -0.65
CA TYR A 85 13.76 -4.82 -1.25
C TYR A 85 12.46 -5.57 -0.95
N LEU A 86 12.51 -6.90 -0.91
CA LEU A 86 11.36 -7.71 -0.54
C LEU A 86 10.89 -7.37 0.88
N GLN A 87 11.79 -7.38 1.87
CA GLN A 87 11.41 -7.01 3.23
C GLN A 87 10.91 -5.57 3.32
N LYS A 88 11.52 -4.63 2.57
CA LYS A 88 11.06 -3.23 2.56
C LYS A 88 9.67 -3.07 1.95
N VAL A 89 9.34 -3.83 0.90
CA VAL A 89 7.99 -3.85 0.30
C VAL A 89 6.96 -4.44 1.24
N LEU A 90 7.30 -5.54 1.94
CA LEU A 90 6.43 -6.15 2.95
C LEU A 90 6.20 -5.20 4.14
N GLU A 91 7.25 -4.52 4.60
CA GLU A 91 7.16 -3.54 5.68
C GLU A 91 6.32 -2.33 5.27
N LEU A 92 6.46 -1.85 4.04
CA LEU A 92 5.62 -0.79 3.49
C LEU A 92 4.14 -1.18 3.50
N ASP A 93 3.80 -2.39 3.06
CA ASP A 93 2.43 -2.91 3.10
C ASP A 93 1.88 -3.00 4.52
N ARG A 94 2.69 -3.48 5.47
CA ARG A 94 2.32 -3.51 6.90
C ARG A 94 1.98 -2.11 7.42
N LEU A 95 2.84 -1.12 7.15
CA LEU A 95 2.64 0.26 7.59
C LEU A 95 1.39 0.90 6.96
N ILE A 96 1.11 0.61 5.69
CA ILE A 96 -0.15 1.02 5.03
C ILE A 96 -1.35 0.40 5.75
N GLY A 97 -1.33 -0.91 5.98
CA GLY A 97 -2.41 -1.63 6.66
C GLY A 97 -2.69 -1.10 8.07
N GLU A 98 -1.64 -0.85 8.87
CA GLU A 98 -1.77 -0.26 10.21
C GLU A 98 -2.40 1.12 10.17
N LYS A 99 -1.96 1.97 9.24
CA LYS A 99 -2.52 3.30 9.10
C LYS A 99 -3.98 3.24 8.65
N GLU A 100 -4.32 2.39 7.69
CA GLU A 100 -5.70 2.19 7.25
C GLU A 100 -6.61 1.66 8.36
N ASN A 101 -6.12 0.74 9.20
CA ASN A 101 -6.85 0.21 10.35
C ASN A 101 -7.09 1.29 11.42
N SER A 102 -6.14 2.19 11.64
CA SER A 102 -6.30 3.30 12.59
C SER A 102 -7.49 4.22 12.24
N PHE A 103 -7.85 4.35 10.96
CA PHE A 103 -9.03 5.11 10.53
C PHE A 103 -10.36 4.44 10.89
N ARG A 104 -10.36 3.12 11.12
CA ARG A 104 -11.54 2.35 11.55
C ARG A 104 -11.70 2.44 13.06
N GLU A 105 -10.61 2.31 13.81
CA GLU A 105 -10.61 2.32 15.28
C GLU A 105 -11.06 3.67 15.84
N ASN A 106 -10.58 4.78 15.25
CA ASN A 106 -10.94 6.13 15.71
C ASN A 106 -12.43 6.48 15.52
N LYS A 107 -13.14 5.84 14.58
CA LYS A 107 -14.58 6.09 14.38
C LYS A 107 -15.44 5.48 15.48
N THR A 108 -14.96 4.44 16.15
CA THR A 108 -15.68 3.76 17.24
C THR A 108 -15.58 4.52 18.56
N GLY A 109 -14.42 5.16 18.83
CA GLY A 109 -14.21 5.95 20.05
C GLY A 109 -15.01 7.26 20.11
N GLU A 110 -15.05 8.03 19.01
CA GLU A 110 -15.79 9.31 18.98
C GLU A 110 -17.32 9.14 19.08
N SER A 111 -17.85 7.95 18.78
CA SER A 111 -19.29 7.67 18.85
C SER A 111 -19.76 7.22 20.23
N GLU A 112 -18.86 6.77 21.10
CA GLU A 112 -19.14 6.49 22.52
C GLU A 112 -19.00 7.75 23.38
N GLU A 113 -18.01 8.60 23.11
CA GLU A 113 -17.77 9.83 23.89
C GLU A 113 -18.85 10.91 23.67
N LYS A 114 -19.56 10.89 22.52
CA LYS A 114 -20.74 11.75 22.27
C LYS A 114 -22.05 11.18 22.82
N ARG A 115 -22.03 10.00 23.45
CA ARG A 115 -23.20 9.34 24.05
C ARG A 115 -23.13 9.22 25.58
N ALA A 116 -22.04 9.66 26.20
CA ALA A 116 -21.87 9.79 27.65
C ALA A 116 -22.18 11.23 28.11
#